data_AF-A0AB35G2G6-F1
#
_entry.id   AF-A0AB35G2G6-F1
#
_cell.length_a   1.000
_cell.length_b   1.000
_cell.length_c   1.000
_cell.angle_alpha   90.00
_cell.angle_beta   90.00
_cell.angle_gamma   90.00
#
_symmetry.space_group_name_H-M   'P 1'
#
loop_
_entity.id
_entity.type
_entity.pdbx_description
1 polymer ?
#
loop_
_entity_poly.entity_id
_entity_poly.type
_entity_poly.pdbx_seq_one_letter_code
_entity_poly.pdbx_strand_id
1 'polypeptide(L)'
;MIKLTKLEKHDISRIANPKYTDLADVYIPDSNADSKKMMAKYVIETYDLGELYGVKSTVSHHILDFTYLNGEQQSRITGKIEYDA
;
A
#
# COMPACT_ATOMS: atom_id res chain seq x y z
N MET A 1 -1.48 16.36 7.13
CA MET A 1 -2.16 15.08 6.83
C MET A 1 -1.83 14.71 5.40
N ILE A 2 -1.74 13.41 5.08
CA ILE A 2 -1.49 12.93 3.71
C ILE A 2 -2.67 12.11 3.24
N LYS A 3 -3.03 12.25 1.96
CA LYS A 3 -4.04 11.41 1.32
C LYS A 3 -3.39 10.37 0.42
N LEU A 4 -3.77 9.11 0.59
CA LEU A 4 -3.47 8.04 -0.36
C LEU A 4 -4.66 7.83 -1.28
N THR A 5 -4.41 7.88 -2.59
CA THR A 5 -5.41 7.69 -3.63
C THR A 5 -5.01 6.59 -4.59
N LYS A 6 -5.98 6.08 -5.36
CA LYS A 6 -5.76 5.02 -6.37
C LYS A 6 -5.03 3.81 -5.78
N LEU A 7 -5.45 3.38 -4.59
CA LEU A 7 -4.89 2.21 -3.94
C LEU A 7 -5.40 0.97 -4.67
N GLU A 8 -4.49 0.23 -5.27
CA GLU A 8 -4.77 -0.99 -6.01
C GLU A 8 -4.08 -2.17 -5.33
N LYS A 9 -4.86 -3.21 -5.05
CA LYS A 9 -4.37 -4.51 -4.59
C LYS A 9 -4.16 -5.44 -5.76
N HIS A 10 -3.00 -6.08 -5.76
CA HIS A 10 -2.53 -7.04 -6.75
C HIS A 10 -2.18 -8.35 -6.06
N ASP A 11 -2.96 -9.39 -6.29
CA ASP A 11 -2.62 -10.73 -5.78
C ASP A 11 -1.46 -11.32 -6.59
N ILE A 12 -0.34 -11.66 -5.94
CA ILE A 12 0.81 -12.27 -6.61
C ILE A 12 0.56 -13.78 -6.71
N SER A 13 -0.21 -14.17 -7.73
CA SER A 13 -0.42 -15.59 -8.07
C SER A 13 0.21 -15.92 -9.43
N ARG A 14 0.50 -17.20 -9.67
CA ARG A 14 1.01 -17.69 -10.98
C ARG A 14 -0.05 -17.69 -12.09
N ILE A 15 -1.26 -17.19 -11.82
CA ILE A 15 -2.39 -17.28 -12.76
C ILE A 15 -2.29 -16.13 -13.77
N ALA A 16 -2.47 -16.43 -15.05
CA ALA A 16 -2.25 -15.54 -16.19
C ALA A 16 -3.07 -14.23 -16.20
N ASN A 17 -4.06 -14.09 -15.31
CA ASN A 17 -4.90 -12.89 -15.19
C ASN A 17 -4.77 -12.31 -13.77
N PRO A 18 -3.90 -11.31 -13.56
CA PRO A 18 -3.80 -10.62 -12.28
C PRO A 18 -5.17 -10.03 -11.92
N LYS A 19 -5.64 -10.30 -10.69
CA LYS A 19 -6.83 -9.66 -10.15
C LYS A 19 -6.42 -8.35 -9.50
N TYR A 20 -7.00 -7.27 -10.01
CA TYR A 20 -6.88 -5.94 -9.44
C TYR A 20 -8.11 -5.67 -8.58
N THR A 21 -7.90 -5.20 -7.36
CA THR A 21 -8.99 -4.72 -6.50
C THR A 21 -8.70 -3.30 -6.09
N ASP A 22 -9.59 -2.39 -6.46
CA ASP A 22 -9.54 -1.00 -6.03
C ASP A 22 -9.91 -0.92 -4.54
N LEU A 23 -9.06 -0.24 -3.78
CA LEU A 23 -9.30 0.10 -2.38
C LEU A 23 -9.71 1.58 -2.29
N ALA A 24 -10.46 1.91 -1.25
CA ALA A 24 -10.85 3.28 -0.99
C ALA A 24 -9.63 4.18 -0.70
N ASP A 25 -9.80 5.48 -0.90
CA ASP A 25 -8.81 6.45 -0.48
C ASP A 25 -8.60 6.39 1.05
N VAL A 26 -7.36 6.58 1.50
CA VAL A 26 -7.00 6.54 2.93
C VAL A 26 -6.33 7.85 3.32
N TYR A 27 -6.79 8.44 4.42
CA TYR A 27 -6.12 9.57 5.05
C TYR A 27 -5.14 9.07 6.11
N ILE A 28 -3.88 9.45 5.96
CA ILE A 28 -2.79 9.10 6.87
C ILE A 28 -2.49 10.30 7.76
N PRO A 29 -2.56 10.15 9.10
CA PRO A 29 -2.16 11.20 10.02
C PRO A 29 -0.66 11.46 9.92
N ASP A 30 -0.24 12.69 10.20
CA ASP A 30 1.16 13.12 10.00
C ASP A 30 2.15 12.27 10.81
N SER A 31 1.75 11.76 11.97
CA SER A 31 2.53 10.81 12.77
C SER A 31 2.93 9.51 12.05
N ASN A 32 2.20 9.16 11.00
CA ASN A 32 2.41 7.95 10.20
C ASN A 32 2.92 8.28 8.78
N ALA A 33 3.10 9.57 8.49
CA ALA A 33 3.55 10.10 7.20
C ALA A 33 5.08 10.24 7.08
N ASP A 34 5.84 10.00 8.16
CA ASP A 34 7.30 10.22 8.19
C ASP A 34 8.09 9.33 7.22
N SER A 35 7.53 8.18 6.83
CA SER A 35 8.15 7.28 5.87
C SER A 35 7.14 6.43 5.12
N LYS A 36 7.49 6.03 3.89
CA LYS A 36 6.70 5.05 3.13
C LYS A 36 6.48 3.74 3.88
N LYS A 37 7.38 3.37 4.78
CA LYS A 37 7.23 2.18 5.63
C LYS A 37 6.13 2.35 6.67
N MET A 38 6.07 3.51 7.31
CA MET A 38 4.98 3.83 8.25
C MET A 38 3.64 3.96 7.53
N MET A 39 3.62 4.59 6.35
CA MET A 39 2.43 4.65 5.52
C MET A 39 1.93 3.26 5.13
N ALA A 40 2.82 2.37 4.67
CA ALA A 40 2.46 1.00 4.31
C ALA A 40 1.90 0.21 5.50
N LYS A 41 2.51 0.34 6.69
CA LYS A 41 1.98 -0.27 7.91
C LYS A 41 0.57 0.23 8.24
N TYR A 42 0.36 1.54 8.15
CA TYR A 42 -0.95 2.14 8.39
C TYR A 42 -2.01 1.61 7.42
N VAL A 43 -1.68 1.47 6.13
CA VAL A 43 -2.60 0.87 5.14
C VAL A 43 -2.91 -0.59 5.46
N ILE A 44 -1.92 -1.36 5.89
CA ILE A 44 -2.11 -2.76 6.29
C ILE A 44 -3.06 -2.86 7.49
N GLU A 45 -2.87 -2.03 8.52
CA GLU A 45 -3.72 -1.99 9.70
C GLU A 45 -5.14 -1.51 9.34
N THR A 46 -5.26 -0.51 8.46
CA THR A 46 -6.55 0.04 8.02
C THR A 46 -7.42 -0.98 7.30
N TYR A 47 -6.80 -1.85 6.49
CA TYR A 47 -7.51 -2.82 5.64
C TYR A 47 -7.39 -4.27 6.13
N ASP A 48 -6.82 -4.50 7.32
CA ASP A 48 -6.58 -5.82 7.90
C ASP A 48 -5.92 -6.80 6.89
N LEU A 49 -4.83 -6.32 6.25
CA LEU A 49 -4.20 -7.05 5.14
C LEU A 49 -3.24 -8.15 5.61
N GLY A 50 -2.88 -8.19 6.90
CA GLY A 50 -1.90 -9.13 7.46
C GLY A 50 -0.57 -8.45 7.81
N GLU A 51 0.55 -8.99 7.34
CA GLU A 51 1.88 -8.53 7.74
C GLU A 51 2.66 -7.85 6.61
N LEU A 52 3.36 -6.76 6.93
CA LEU A 52 4.21 -6.06 5.96
C LEU A 52 5.41 -6.92 5.57
N TYR A 53 5.51 -7.28 4.30
CA TYR A 53 6.63 -8.03 3.76
C TYR A 53 7.78 -7.14 3.32
N GLY A 54 7.47 -6.07 2.58
CA GLY A 54 8.50 -5.20 2.03
C GLY A 54 7.94 -3.96 1.36
N VAL A 55 8.74 -2.89 1.35
CA VAL A 55 8.38 -1.59 0.75
C VAL A 55 9.41 -1.26 -0.30
N LYS A 56 8.95 -0.90 -1.50
CA LYS A 56 9.84 -0.57 -2.60
C LYS A 56 10.33 0.87 -2.44
N SER A 57 11.63 1.04 -2.24
CA SER A 57 12.27 2.35 -2.04
C SER A 57 12.61 3.06 -3.35
N THR A 58 12.74 2.33 -4.46
CA THR A 58 13.19 2.85 -5.77
C THR A 58 12.09 3.51 -6.60
N VAL A 59 10.85 3.58 -6.08
CA VAL A 59 9.74 4.28 -6.76
C VAL A 59 9.72 5.75 -6.39
N SER A 60 9.15 6.57 -7.29
CA SER A 60 9.01 8.02 -7.11
C SER A 60 8.42 8.40 -5.75
N HIS A 61 8.79 9.56 -5.20
CA HIS A 61 8.41 9.98 -3.86
C HIS A 61 6.88 10.05 -3.64
N HIS A 62 6.10 10.32 -4.69
CA HIS A 62 4.64 10.38 -4.68
C HIS A 62 3.95 9.02 -4.93
N ILE A 63 4.70 7.91 -4.93
CA ILE A 63 4.18 6.55 -5.12
C ILE A 63 4.45 5.73 -3.86
N LEU A 64 3.40 5.11 -3.34
CA LEU A 64 3.49 4.05 -2.35
C LEU A 64 3.41 2.70 -3.06
N ASP A 65 4.38 1.84 -2.81
CA ASP A 65 4.47 0.51 -3.43
C ASP A 65 5.04 -0.45 -2.40
N PHE A 66 4.23 -1.41 -1.97
CA PHE A 66 4.62 -2.37 -0.95
C PHE A 66 3.98 -3.73 -1.18
N THR A 67 4.52 -4.72 -0.49
CA THR A 67 4.03 -6.10 -0.49
C THR A 67 3.71 -6.52 0.94
N TYR A 68 2.70 -7.36 1.08
CA TYR A 68 2.26 -7.89 2.35
C TYR A 68 1.99 -9.40 2.23
N LEU A 69 2.01 -10.09 3.37
CA LEU A 69 1.66 -11.50 3.51
C LEU A 69 0.34 -11.63 4.28
N ASN A 70 -0.58 -12.43 3.75
CA ASN A 70 -1.76 -12.91 4.47
C ASN A 70 -1.72 -14.44 4.46
N GLY A 71 -1.22 -15.03 5.55
CA GLY A 71 -0.86 -16.45 5.60
C GLY A 71 0.23 -16.76 4.56
N GLU A 72 -0.03 -17.74 3.68
CA GLU A 72 0.89 -18.13 2.60
C GLU A 72 0.79 -17.25 1.34
N GLN A 73 -0.20 -16.34 1.28
CA GLN A 73 -0.43 -15.51 0.10
C GLN A 73 0.34 -14.19 0.20
N GLN A 74 1.23 -13.96 -0.77
CA GLN A 74 1.85 -12.65 -0.97
C GLN A 74 1.01 -11.81 -1.94
N SER A 75 0.82 -10.54 -1.60
CA SER A 75 0.14 -9.57 -2.46
C SER A 75 0.88 -8.24 -2.45
N ARG A 76 0.60 -7.40 -3.44
CA ARG A 76 1.20 -6.07 -3.62
C ARG A 76 0.12 -5.00 -3.58
N ILE A 77 0.45 -3.86 -3.00
CA ILE A 77 -0.37 -2.66 -3.00
C ILE A 77 0.42 -1.55 -3.66
N THR A 78 -0.21 -0.86 -4.59
CA THR A 78 0.31 0.37 -5.18
C THR A 78 -0.68 1.51 -4.97
N GLY A 79 -0.18 2.72 -4.72
CA GLY A 79 -1.04 3.89 -4.58
C GLY A 79 -0.27 5.19 -4.80
N LYS A 80 -1.02 6.26 -4.98
CA LYS A 80 -0.47 7.62 -5.10
C LYS A 80 -0.53 8.32 -3.75
N ILE A 81 0.55 9.00 -3.40
CA ILE A 81 0.68 9.84 -2.21
C ILE A 81 0.39 11.28 -2.64
N GLU A 82 -0.63 11.88 -2.05
CA GLU A 82 -1.03 13.27 -2.24
C GLU A 82 -0.79 14.04 -0.93
N TYR A 83 0.08 15.05 -1.02
CA TYR A 83 0.37 15.95 0.09
C TYR A 83 -0.64 17.09 0.03
N ASP A 84 -1.43 17.25 1.09
CA ASP A 84 -2.24 18.46 1.24
C ASP A 84 -1.28 19.65 1.35
N ALA A 85 -1.48 20.66 0.50
CA ALA A 85 -0.64 21.85 0.38
C ALA A 85 -0.88 22.86 1.51
#